data_AF-A0A3B9FGH3-F1
#
_entry.id   AF-A0A3B9FGH3-F1
#
_cell.length_a   1.000
_cell.length_b   1.000
_cell.length_c   1.000
_cell.angle_alpha   90.00
_cell.angle_beta   90.00
_cell.angle_gamma   90.00
#
_symmetry.space_group_name_H-M   'P 1'
#
loop_
_entity.id
_entity.type
_entity.pdbx_description
1 polymer ?
#
loop_
_entity_poly.entity_id
_entity_poly.type
_entity_poly.pdbx_seq_one_letter_code
_entity_poly.pdbx_strand_id
1 'polypeptide(L)'
;AFEHLHPVVSALDDIPALPISGNEAAKLRHGQTLPAISASAQDRFQALLTGATAIAMDGDRPVALVVIKAGAVCPVRVLNI
;
A
#
# COMPACT_ATOMS: atom_id res chain seq x y z
N ALA A 1 16.67 24.39 6.39
CA ALA A 1 17.19 23.00 6.21
C ALA A 1 16.10 21.97 5.87
N PHE A 2 14.80 22.30 5.93
CA PHE A 2 13.69 21.38 5.56
C PHE A 2 12.85 21.87 4.37
N GLU A 3 13.30 22.90 3.63
CA GLU A 3 12.48 23.62 2.65
C GLU A 3 12.18 22.85 1.35
N HIS A 4 12.62 21.60 1.24
CA HIS A 4 12.38 20.73 0.08
C HIS A 4 11.70 19.40 0.43
N LEU A 5 11.25 19.23 1.68
CA LEU A 5 10.50 18.03 2.07
C LEU A 5 9.04 18.21 1.63
N HIS A 6 8.74 17.72 0.44
CA HIS A 6 7.37 17.55 0.00
C HIS A 6 6.67 16.49 0.86
N PRO A 7 5.35 16.62 1.11
CA PRO A 7 4.58 15.56 1.74
C PRO A 7 4.86 14.25 1.01
N VAL A 8 5.00 13.13 1.72
CA VAL A 8 5.29 11.82 1.11
C VAL A 8 4.31 11.48 -0.03
N VAL A 9 3.10 12.05 0.06
CA VAL A 9 2.02 12.02 -0.94
C VAL A 9 2.45 12.52 -2.33
N SER A 10 3.30 13.55 -2.41
CA SER A 10 3.73 14.16 -3.68
C SER A 10 4.79 13.36 -4.44
N ALA A 11 5.47 12.41 -3.78
CA ALA A 11 6.43 11.50 -4.42
C ALA A 11 5.76 10.20 -4.93
N LEU A 12 4.44 10.08 -4.76
CA LEU A 12 3.64 8.90 -5.11
C LEU A 12 2.81 9.10 -6.39
N ASP A 13 3.04 10.16 -7.18
CA ASP A 13 2.28 10.42 -8.42
C ASP A 13 2.31 9.23 -9.40
N ASP A 14 3.39 8.44 -9.40
CA ASP A 14 3.55 7.22 -10.21
C ASP A 14 3.24 5.91 -9.44
N ILE A 15 2.95 5.98 -8.13
CA ILE A 15 2.74 4.82 -7.26
C ILE A 15 1.25 4.74 -6.90
N PRO A 16 0.52 3.72 -7.39
CA PRO A 16 -0.91 3.65 -7.18
C PRO A 16 -1.26 3.50 -5.69
N ALA A 17 -2.29 4.24 -5.27
CA ALA A 17 -2.88 4.11 -3.96
C ALA A 17 -3.76 2.86 -3.87
N LEU A 18 -3.48 2.02 -2.88
CA LEU A 18 -4.26 0.85 -2.54
C LEU A 18 -5.15 1.15 -1.34
N PRO A 19 -6.47 1.34 -1.53
CA PRO A 19 -7.38 1.46 -0.41
C PRO A 19 -7.53 0.12 0.33
N ILE A 20 -7.27 0.14 1.64
CA ILE A 20 -7.41 -0.98 2.58
C ILE A 20 -8.40 -0.61 3.70
N SER A 21 -8.99 -1.63 4.32
CA SER A 21 -9.80 -1.47 5.53
C SER A 21 -8.93 -1.28 6.79
N GLY A 22 -9.50 -0.73 7.86
CA GLY A 22 -8.78 -0.58 9.14
C GLY A 22 -8.27 -1.90 9.72
N ASN A 23 -8.96 -3.02 9.49
CA ASN A 23 -8.52 -4.36 9.93
C ASN A 23 -7.29 -4.83 9.14
N GLU A 24 -7.27 -4.58 7.83
CA GLU A 24 -6.11 -4.84 6.97
C GLU A 24 -4.93 -3.92 7.33
N ALA A 25 -5.21 -2.67 7.68
CA ALA A 25 -4.21 -1.72 8.13
C ALA A 25 -3.55 -2.16 9.43
N ALA A 26 -4.31 -2.67 10.41
CA ALA A 26 -3.75 -3.23 11.64
C ALA A 26 -2.79 -4.39 11.35
N LYS A 27 -3.17 -5.31 10.46
CA LYS A 27 -2.32 -6.44 10.03
C LYS A 27 -1.03 -5.97 9.37
N LEU A 28 -1.11 -5.02 8.43
CA LEU A 28 0.07 -4.46 7.76
C LEU A 28 0.99 -3.71 8.73
N ARG A 29 0.45 -2.97 9.71
CA ARG A 29 1.24 -2.32 10.77
C ARG A 29 2.04 -3.31 11.60
N HIS A 30 1.55 -4.54 11.74
CA HIS A 30 2.26 -5.65 12.37
C HIS A 30 3.14 -6.46 11.40
N GLY A 31 3.35 -5.99 10.17
CA GLY A 31 4.17 -6.66 9.16
C GLY A 31 3.52 -7.92 8.56
N GLN A 32 2.24 -8.15 8.81
CA GLN A 32 1.54 -9.32 8.27
C GLN A 32 1.21 -9.11 6.80
N THR A 33 1.39 -10.18 6.02
CA THR A 33 0.97 -10.20 4.62
C THR A 33 -0.55 -10.35 4.57
N LEU A 34 -1.18 -9.55 3.70
CA LEU A 34 -2.61 -9.70 3.43
C LEU A 34 -2.76 -10.65 2.23
N PRO A 35 -3.60 -11.68 2.34
CA PRO A 35 -3.92 -12.50 1.18
C PRO A 35 -4.69 -11.63 0.17
N ALA A 36 -4.42 -11.75 -1.14
CA ALA A 36 -5.23 -11.04 -2.14
C ALA A 36 -6.60 -11.71 -2.24
N ILE A 37 -7.56 -11.29 -1.41
CA ILE A 37 -8.86 -11.95 -1.34
C ILE A 37 -9.98 -10.95 -1.58
N SER A 38 -10.32 -10.79 -2.85
CA SER A 38 -11.67 -10.73 -3.41
C SER A 38 -11.55 -10.36 -4.89
N ALA A 39 -12.48 -10.78 -5.74
CA ALA A 39 -12.47 -10.39 -7.16
C ALA A 39 -12.42 -8.85 -7.34
N SER A 40 -13.07 -8.10 -6.43
CA SER A 40 -13.00 -6.62 -6.42
C SER A 40 -11.64 -6.07 -6.00
N ALA A 41 -10.89 -6.79 -5.18
CA ALA A 41 -9.52 -6.45 -4.85
C ALA A 41 -8.61 -6.82 -6.02
N GLN A 42 -8.83 -7.97 -6.68
CA GLN A 42 -8.10 -8.39 -7.87
C GLN A 42 -8.17 -7.34 -8.99
N ASP A 43 -9.35 -6.78 -9.28
CA ASP A 43 -9.50 -5.70 -10.27
C ASP A 43 -8.75 -4.42 -9.88
N ARG A 44 -8.78 -4.04 -8.59
CA ARG A 44 -7.95 -2.93 -8.07
C ARG A 44 -6.46 -3.24 -8.16
N PHE A 45 -6.09 -4.50 -8.04
CA PHE A 45 -4.72 -5.01 -8.07
C PHE A 45 -4.22 -5.37 -9.47
N GLN A 46 -5.07 -5.41 -10.50
CA GLN A 46 -4.67 -5.74 -11.86
C GLN A 46 -3.59 -4.78 -12.37
N ALA A 47 -3.70 -3.49 -12.01
CA ALA A 47 -2.67 -2.48 -12.30
C ALA A 47 -1.33 -2.74 -11.59
N LEU A 48 -1.33 -3.55 -10.52
CA LEU A 48 -0.18 -3.87 -9.67
C LEU A 48 0.39 -5.27 -9.89
N LEU A 49 -0.24 -6.11 -10.72
CA LEU A 49 0.12 -7.51 -10.94
C LEU A 49 1.50 -7.73 -11.58
N THR A 50 2.13 -6.69 -12.13
CA THR A 50 3.49 -6.74 -12.69
C THR A 50 4.61 -6.65 -11.65
N GLY A 51 4.30 -6.81 -10.36
CA GLY A 51 5.29 -6.64 -9.28
C GLY A 51 5.57 -5.16 -8.95
N ALA A 52 4.65 -4.28 -9.36
CA ALA A 52 4.71 -2.87 -9.03
C ALA A 52 4.50 -2.65 -7.52
N THR A 53 5.10 -1.58 -7.01
CA THR A 53 4.92 -1.15 -5.61
C THR A 53 3.68 -0.25 -5.54
N ALA A 54 2.90 -0.40 -4.48
CA ALA A 54 1.74 0.43 -4.17
C ALA A 54 1.91 1.05 -2.78
N ILE A 55 1.12 2.10 -2.50
CA ILE A 55 0.95 2.59 -1.13
C ILE A 55 -0.40 2.15 -0.57
N ALA A 56 -0.39 1.44 0.55
CA ALA A 56 -1.60 1.02 1.24
C ALA A 56 -2.16 2.19 2.07
N MET A 57 -3.43 2.54 1.84
CA MET A 57 -4.12 3.71 2.40
C MET A 57 -5.34 3.27 3.22
N ASP A 58 -5.40 3.68 4.48
CA ASP A 58 -6.56 3.51 5.36
C ASP A 58 -7.30 4.86 5.43
N GLY A 59 -8.30 5.01 4.56
CA GLY A 59 -8.86 6.34 4.24
C GLY A 59 -7.78 7.26 3.66
N ASP A 60 -7.55 8.40 4.29
CA ASP A 60 -6.51 9.37 3.90
C ASP A 60 -5.14 9.10 4.53
N ARG A 61 -5.00 8.05 5.35
CA ARG A 61 -3.75 7.75 6.07
C ARG A 61 -2.91 6.71 5.34
N PRO A 62 -1.69 7.04 4.91
CA PRO A 62 -0.76 6.06 4.35
C PRO A 62 -0.22 5.13 5.44
N VAL A 63 -0.30 3.83 5.22
CA VAL A 63 0.04 2.79 6.20
C VAL A 63 1.34 2.08 5.87
N ALA A 64 1.53 1.67 4.62
CA ALA A 64 2.70 0.90 4.21
C ALA A 64 2.94 0.98 2.70
N LEU A 65 4.20 0.88 2.29
CA LEU A 65 4.56 0.47 0.94
C LEU A 65 4.41 -1.04 0.82
N VAL A 66 3.70 -1.48 -0.20
CA VAL A 66 3.37 -2.89 -0.42
C VAL A 66 3.72 -3.31 -1.84
N VAL A 67 4.00 -4.59 -2.00
CA VAL A 67 4.24 -5.24 -3.30
C VAL A 67 3.34 -6.45 -3.42
N ILE A 68 2.86 -6.74 -4.62
CA ILE A 68 2.12 -7.96 -4.89
C ILE A 68 3.08 -9.06 -5.32
N LYS A 69 3.11 -10.14 -4.55
CA LYS A 69 3.89 -11.36 -4.84
C LYS A 69 2.97 -12.56 -4.74
N ALA A 70 2.93 -13.37 -5.79
CA ALA A 70 2.16 -14.61 -5.84
C ALA A 70 0.68 -14.47 -5.39
N GLY A 71 0.03 -13.35 -5.71
CA GLY A 71 -1.35 -13.09 -5.29
C GLY A 71 -1.49 -12.75 -3.79
N ALA A 72 -0.46 -12.18 -3.17
CA ALA A 72 -0.54 -11.67 -1.82
C ALA A 72 0.07 -10.26 -1.74
N VAL A 73 -0.50 -9.41 -0.89
CA VAL A 73 -0.01 -8.06 -0.62
C VAL A 73 0.99 -8.13 0.52
N CYS A 74 2.26 -8.01 0.17
CA CYS A 74 3.36 -8.11 1.11
C CYS A 74 3.84 -6.70 1.52
N PRO A 75 3.92 -6.39 2.82
CA PRO A 75 4.52 -5.13 3.26
C PRO A 75 6.03 -5.12 2.96
N VAL A 76 6.48 -4.09 2.25
CA VAL A 76 7.91 -3.80 2.03
C VAL A 76 8.42 -2.88 3.12
N ARG A 77 7.63 -1.85 3.46
CA ARG A 77 7.96 -0.88 4.49
C ARG A 77 6.69 -0.35 5.14
N VAL A 78 6.56 -0.53 6.45
CA VAL A 78 5.51 0.12 7.24
C VAL A 78 5.91 1.56 7.51
N LEU A 79 4.97 2.49 7.31
CA LEU A 79 5.17 3.90 7.59
C LEU A 79 4.79 4.18 9.04
N ASN A 80 5.70 4.79 9.79
CA ASN A 80 5.43 5.26 11.15
C ASN A 80 5.09 6.73 11.07
N ILE A 81 3.82 7.02 10.80
CA ILE A 81 3.24 8.37 10.71
C ILE A 81 2.35 8.68 11.90
#